data_AF-A0A2S7ZK08-F1
#
_entry.id   AF-A0A2S7ZK08-F1
#
_cell.length_a   1.000
_cell.length_b   1.000
_cell.length_c   1.000
_cell.angle_alpha   90.00
_cell.angle_beta   90.00
_cell.angle_gamma   90.00
#
_symmetry.space_group_name_H-M   'P 1'
#
loop_
_entity.id
_entity.type
_entity.pdbx_description
1 polymer ?
#
loop_
_entity_poly.entity_id
_entity_poly.type
_entity_poly.pdbx_seq_one_letter_code
_entity_poly.pdbx_strand_id
1 'polypeptide(L)'
;MKVWSGVKSILDRTPFRVKFYIGFILFGFFIMGLVTLLAYINRPGQIQKLTVYEQKLVGISAYKVGEEHFATGRNGQIYVFKNTYKRVTLESVKNILSEEKINWREVNKSHIIGYDLDDNIWVDITHDINTKDVIVKLEKDR
;
A
#
# COMPACT_ATOMS: atom_id res chain seq x y z
N MET A 1 -13.32 33.98 16.44
CA MET A 1 -14.62 34.45 15.93
C MET A 1 -14.55 35.40 14.71
N LYS A 2 -13.43 36.08 14.42
CA LYS A 2 -13.32 37.02 13.26
C LYS A 2 -13.50 36.38 11.88
N VAL A 3 -12.99 35.17 11.66
CA VAL A 3 -13.02 34.48 10.35
C VAL A 3 -14.46 34.17 9.92
N TRP A 4 -15.29 33.68 10.83
CA TRP A 4 -16.70 33.38 10.59
C TRP A 4 -17.52 34.63 10.23
N SER A 5 -17.21 35.78 10.83
CA SER A 5 -17.85 37.06 10.51
C SER A 5 -17.53 37.54 9.10
N GLY A 6 -16.29 37.34 8.64
CA GLY A 6 -15.87 37.72 7.28
C GLY A 6 -16.50 36.84 6.21
N VAL A 7 -16.51 35.52 6.42
CA VAL A 7 -17.14 34.55 5.50
C VAL A 7 -18.64 34.81 5.36
N LYS A 8 -19.33 35.10 6.48
CA LYS A 8 -20.76 35.42 6.48
C LYS A 8 -21.08 36.69 5.66
N SER A 9 -20.28 37.73 5.80
CA SER A 9 -20.45 39.00 5.06
C SER A 9 -20.24 38.84 3.54
N ILE A 10 -19.27 38.01 3.13
CA ILE A 10 -19.01 37.71 1.71
C ILE A 10 -20.16 36.89 1.12
N LEU A 11 -20.67 35.92 1.87
CA LEU A 11 -21.84 35.14 1.47
C LEU A 11 -23.04 36.08 1.30
N ASP A 12 -23.38 36.93 2.26
CA ASP A 12 -24.59 37.78 2.16
C ASP A 12 -24.55 38.77 0.99
N ARG A 13 -23.36 39.21 0.55
CA ARG A 13 -23.19 40.11 -0.60
C ARG A 13 -23.15 39.42 -1.97
N THR A 14 -22.99 38.10 -2.03
CA THR A 14 -22.88 37.41 -3.33
C THR A 14 -24.26 37.13 -3.95
N PRO A 15 -24.45 37.30 -5.28
CA PRO A 15 -25.69 36.95 -5.95
C PRO A 15 -26.01 35.46 -5.76
N PHE A 16 -27.31 35.13 -5.67
CA PHE A 16 -27.78 33.75 -5.47
C PHE A 16 -27.19 32.76 -6.46
N ARG A 17 -27.04 33.14 -7.74
CA ARG A 17 -26.41 32.29 -8.77
C ARG A 17 -24.97 31.91 -8.43
N VAL A 18 -24.19 32.85 -7.88
CA VAL A 18 -22.79 32.60 -7.52
C VAL A 18 -22.70 31.66 -6.32
N LYS A 19 -23.58 31.80 -5.33
CA LYS A 19 -23.68 30.85 -4.20
C LYS A 19 -24.01 29.44 -4.67
N PHE A 20 -24.92 29.34 -5.64
CA PHE A 20 -25.32 28.06 -6.23
C PHE A 20 -24.13 27.38 -6.91
N TYR A 21 -23.32 28.10 -7.70
CA TYR A 21 -22.11 27.56 -8.31
C TYR A 21 -21.06 27.14 -7.28
N ILE A 22 -20.82 27.94 -6.24
CA ILE A 22 -19.89 27.59 -5.16
C ILE A 22 -20.35 26.30 -4.45
N GLY A 23 -21.64 26.19 -4.14
CA GLY A 23 -22.22 24.98 -3.57
C GLY A 23 -22.06 23.76 -4.48
N PHE A 24 -22.28 23.94 -5.79
CA PHE A 24 -22.14 22.87 -6.78
C PHE A 24 -20.68 22.39 -6.93
N ILE A 25 -19.73 23.31 -6.92
CA ILE A 25 -18.30 23.00 -6.96
C ILE A 25 -17.89 22.22 -5.71
N LEU A 26 -18.28 22.69 -4.51
CA LEU A 26 -18.01 21.99 -3.25
C LEU A 26 -18.65 20.60 -3.21
N PHE A 27 -19.87 20.47 -3.72
CA PHE A 27 -20.55 19.18 -3.82
C PHE A 27 -19.82 18.25 -4.79
N GLY A 28 -19.34 18.76 -5.94
CA GLY A 28 -18.52 17.98 -6.87
C GLY A 28 -17.23 17.46 -6.23
N PHE A 29 -16.50 18.31 -5.49
CA PHE A 29 -15.33 17.88 -4.73
C PHE A 29 -15.67 16.82 -3.67
N PHE A 30 -16.81 16.97 -2.99
CA PHE A 30 -17.27 16.00 -2.01
C PHE A 30 -17.57 14.63 -2.62
N ILE A 31 -18.25 14.59 -3.78
CA ILE A 31 -18.52 13.34 -4.52
C ILE A 31 -17.21 12.71 -5.00
N MET A 32 -16.28 13.48 -5.54
CA MET A 32 -14.97 12.97 -5.96
C MET A 32 -14.20 12.35 -4.78
N GLY A 33 -14.24 12.99 -3.61
CA GLY A 33 -13.68 12.44 -2.37
C GLY A 33 -14.32 11.10 -1.98
N LEU A 34 -15.65 11.01 -2.04
CA LEU A 34 -16.38 9.76 -1.76
C LEU A 34 -16.05 8.65 -2.75
N VAL A 35 -16.01 8.94 -4.06
CA VAL A 35 -15.67 7.96 -5.10
C VAL A 35 -14.24 7.45 -4.91
N THR A 36 -13.31 8.33 -4.55
CA THR A 36 -11.91 7.97 -4.30
C THR A 36 -11.79 7.08 -3.05
N LEU A 37 -12.52 7.42 -1.98
CA LEU A 37 -12.59 6.61 -0.78
C LEU A 37 -13.24 5.24 -1.04
N LEU A 38 -14.30 5.21 -1.84
CA LEU A 38 -14.98 3.97 -2.23
C LEU A 38 -14.05 3.09 -3.08
N ALA A 39 -13.28 3.68 -3.99
CA ALA A 39 -12.28 2.96 -4.78
C ALA A 39 -11.12 2.44 -3.91
N TYR A 40 -10.73 3.18 -2.87
CA TYR A 40 -9.75 2.72 -1.89
C TYR A 40 -10.28 1.55 -1.05
N ILE A 41 -11.54 1.61 -0.60
CA ILE A 41 -12.20 0.52 0.15
C ILE A 41 -12.46 -0.70 -0.73
N ASN A 42 -12.88 -0.49 -1.99
CA ASN A 42 -13.17 -1.56 -2.95
C ASN A 42 -11.92 -2.06 -3.71
N ARG A 43 -10.71 -1.63 -3.32
CA ARG A 43 -9.47 -2.21 -3.86
C ARG A 43 -9.56 -3.73 -3.62
N PRO A 44 -9.29 -4.58 -4.62
CA PRO A 44 -9.47 -6.02 -4.48
C PRO A 44 -8.75 -6.49 -3.21
N GLY A 45 -9.47 -7.18 -2.32
CA GLY A 45 -8.98 -7.47 -0.95
C GLY A 45 -7.59 -8.12 -0.92
N GLN A 46 -7.23 -8.83 -1.99
CA GLN A 46 -5.89 -9.37 -2.22
C GLN A 46 -4.80 -8.28 -2.25
N ILE A 47 -4.98 -7.20 -3.01
CA ILE A 47 -4.03 -6.09 -3.11
C ILE A 47 -3.97 -5.32 -1.79
N GLN A 48 -5.11 -5.17 -1.10
CA GLN A 48 -5.15 -4.46 0.17
C GLN A 48 -4.30 -5.18 1.23
N LYS A 49 -4.42 -6.51 1.34
CA LYS A 49 -3.58 -7.31 2.23
C LYS A 49 -2.10 -7.22 1.87
N LEU A 50 -1.74 -7.29 0.58
CA LEU A 50 -0.35 -7.10 0.13
C LEU A 50 0.21 -5.71 0.50
N THR A 51 -0.62 -4.67 0.38
CA THR A 51 -0.22 -3.31 0.72
C THR A 51 0.06 -3.15 2.21
N VAL A 52 -0.69 -3.85 3.08
CA VAL A 52 -0.41 -3.85 4.54
C VAL A 52 0.97 -4.44 4.82
N TYR A 53 1.34 -5.53 4.15
CA TYR A 53 2.67 -6.12 4.27
C TYR A 53 3.78 -5.20 3.76
N GLU A 54 3.57 -4.50 2.65
CA GLU A 54 4.51 -3.45 2.20
C GLU A 54 4.63 -2.29 3.18
N GLN A 55 3.52 -1.86 3.80
CA GLN A 55 3.53 -0.79 4.79
C GLN A 55 4.37 -1.15 6.03
N LYS A 56 4.42 -2.42 6.43
CA LYS A 56 5.32 -2.87 7.52
C LYS A 56 6.78 -2.76 7.13
N LEU A 57 7.09 -3.02 5.86
CA LEU A 57 8.44 -2.84 5.31
C LEU A 57 8.81 -1.35 5.11
N VAL A 58 7.95 -0.38 5.46
CA VAL A 58 8.28 1.05 5.40
C VAL A 58 9.46 1.40 6.31
N GLY A 59 9.68 0.65 7.40
CA GLY A 59 10.84 0.84 8.28
C GLY A 59 12.19 0.67 7.56
N ILE A 60 12.24 -0.08 6.45
CA ILE A 60 13.43 -0.27 5.62
C ILE A 60 13.31 0.44 4.26
N SER A 61 12.31 1.31 4.08
CA SER A 61 12.06 2.01 2.82
C SER A 61 13.22 2.91 2.38
N ALA A 62 14.01 3.45 3.33
CA ALA A 62 15.22 4.23 3.05
C ALA A 62 16.27 3.48 2.20
N TYR A 63 16.20 2.15 2.21
CA TYR A 63 17.11 1.26 1.51
C TYR A 63 16.50 0.66 0.24
N LYS A 64 15.24 1.00 -0.06
CA LYS A 64 14.51 0.49 -1.22
C LYS A 64 15.08 1.09 -2.51
N VAL A 65 15.42 0.23 -3.45
CA VAL A 65 16.01 0.62 -4.74
C VAL A 65 15.18 0.18 -5.95
N GLY A 66 14.23 -0.73 -5.74
CA GLY A 66 13.34 -1.21 -6.79
C GLY A 66 11.99 -1.64 -6.22
N GLU A 67 10.95 -1.42 -7.02
CA GLU A 67 9.57 -1.81 -6.76
C GLU A 67 8.93 -2.28 -8.06
N GLU A 68 8.38 -3.49 -8.05
CA GLU A 68 7.71 -4.10 -9.18
C GLU A 68 6.41 -4.71 -8.68
N HIS A 69 5.27 -4.22 -9.19
CA HIS A 69 3.95 -4.77 -8.91
C HIS A 69 3.40 -5.41 -10.17
N PHE A 70 3.11 -6.70 -10.12
CA PHE A 70 2.55 -7.41 -11.27
C PHE A 70 1.51 -8.43 -10.83
N ALA A 71 0.63 -8.78 -11.76
CA ALA A 71 -0.34 -9.85 -11.58
C ALA A 71 0.09 -11.05 -12.44
N THR A 72 0.04 -12.24 -11.85
CA THR A 72 0.30 -13.51 -12.52
C THR A 72 -0.93 -14.42 -12.49
N GLY A 73 -0.93 -15.49 -13.27
CA GLY A 73 -2.06 -16.41 -13.44
C GLY A 73 -3.00 -16.05 -14.60
N ARG A 74 -3.84 -17.03 -14.99
CA ARG A 74 -4.66 -17.01 -16.23
C ARG A 74 -5.51 -15.73 -16.44
N ASN A 75 -5.99 -15.13 -15.34
CA ASN A 75 -6.77 -13.90 -15.36
C ASN A 75 -6.17 -12.81 -14.43
N GLY A 76 -4.87 -12.84 -14.13
CA GLY A 76 -4.25 -11.90 -13.19
C GLY A 76 -4.78 -12.03 -11.75
N GLN A 77 -5.11 -13.26 -11.34
CA GLN A 77 -5.71 -13.55 -10.03
C GLN A 77 -4.70 -13.64 -8.89
N ILE A 78 -3.41 -13.75 -9.22
CA ILE A 78 -2.33 -13.79 -8.23
C ILE A 78 -1.63 -12.45 -8.29
N TYR A 79 -1.62 -11.72 -7.19
CA TYR A 79 -0.91 -10.44 -7.11
C TYR A 79 0.44 -10.64 -6.47
N VAL A 80 1.46 -10.03 -7.07
CA VAL A 80 2.85 -10.13 -6.62
C VAL A 80 3.44 -8.72 -6.48
N PHE A 81 3.91 -8.41 -5.27
CA PHE A 81 4.70 -7.21 -4.98
C PHE A 81 6.14 -7.63 -4.73
N LYS A 82 7.05 -7.13 -5.57
CA LYS A 82 8.47 -7.42 -5.49
C LYS A 82 9.22 -6.13 -5.19
N ASN A 83 9.90 -6.12 -4.05
CA ASN A 83 10.71 -5.00 -3.60
C ASN A 83 12.17 -5.42 -3.49
N THR A 84 13.05 -4.54 -3.95
CA THR A 84 14.51 -4.74 -3.89
C THR A 84 15.11 -3.73 -2.94
N TYR A 85 15.91 -4.19 -1.98
CA TYR A 85 16.54 -3.38 -0.94
C TYR A 85 18.06 -3.53 -0.96
N LYS A 86 18.77 -2.42 -0.76
CA LYS A 86 20.23 -2.37 -0.63
C LYS A 86 20.67 -2.24 0.81
N ARG A 87 21.73 -2.95 1.22
CA ARG A 87 22.30 -2.85 2.59
C ARG A 87 21.32 -3.28 3.70
N VAL A 88 20.34 -4.10 3.36
CA VAL A 88 19.42 -4.75 4.31
C VAL A 88 19.81 -6.23 4.40
N THR A 89 19.57 -6.87 5.54
CA THR A 89 19.80 -8.31 5.72
C THR A 89 18.48 -9.07 5.65
N LEU A 90 18.55 -10.35 5.22
CA LEU A 90 17.40 -11.28 5.24
C LEU A 90 16.72 -11.31 6.60
N GLU A 91 17.51 -11.35 7.67
CA GLU A 91 17.03 -11.48 9.04
C GLU A 91 16.31 -10.22 9.52
N SER A 92 16.76 -9.02 9.11
CA SER A 92 16.04 -7.78 9.40
C SER A 92 14.66 -7.77 8.75
N VAL A 93 14.56 -8.20 7.48
CA VAL A 93 13.25 -8.30 6.78
C VAL A 93 12.36 -9.34 7.47
N LYS A 94 12.91 -10.53 7.77
CA LYS A 94 12.22 -11.60 8.48
C LYS A 94 11.68 -11.09 9.81
N ASN A 95 12.49 -10.38 10.61
CA ASN A 95 12.08 -9.86 11.92
C ASN A 95 10.93 -8.86 11.82
N ILE A 96 10.96 -7.94 10.85
CA ILE A 96 9.88 -6.98 10.61
C ILE A 96 8.57 -7.70 10.26
N LEU A 97 8.65 -8.76 9.45
CA LEU A 97 7.47 -9.53 9.04
C LEU A 97 7.06 -10.60 10.06
N SER A 98 7.93 -10.94 11.02
CA SER A 98 7.68 -11.99 12.04
C SER A 98 6.72 -11.56 13.14
N GLU A 99 6.30 -10.29 13.18
CA GLU A 99 5.17 -9.86 14.02
C GLU A 99 3.85 -10.55 13.61
N GLU A 100 3.79 -11.07 12.38
CA GLU A 100 2.68 -11.87 11.89
C GLU A 100 2.83 -13.36 12.19
N LYS A 101 1.72 -14.09 12.17
CA LYS A 101 1.67 -15.56 12.33
C LYS A 101 2.17 -16.30 11.07
N ILE A 102 3.31 -15.86 10.55
CA ILE A 102 3.95 -16.44 9.37
C ILE A 102 4.72 -17.68 9.78
N ASN A 103 4.44 -18.79 9.11
CA ASN A 103 5.25 -19.99 9.21
C ASN A 103 6.49 -19.84 8.35
N TRP A 104 7.64 -19.63 8.99
CA TRP A 104 8.91 -19.49 8.31
C TRP A 104 9.57 -20.84 8.03
N ARG A 105 10.13 -20.96 6.83
CA ARG A 105 10.96 -22.06 6.37
C ARG A 105 12.24 -21.48 5.78
N GLU A 106 13.38 -21.82 6.38
CA GLU A 106 14.68 -21.50 5.81
C GLU A 106 15.01 -22.53 4.72
N VAL A 107 15.16 -22.06 3.49
CA VAL A 107 15.49 -22.91 2.35
C VAL A 107 17.01 -23.04 2.22
N ASN A 108 17.72 -21.91 2.34
CA ASN A 108 19.17 -21.85 2.39
C ASN A 108 19.63 -20.58 3.13
N LYS A 109 20.96 -20.39 3.29
CA LYS A 109 21.53 -19.22 3.99
C LYS A 109 21.20 -17.86 3.35
N SER A 110 20.78 -17.86 2.09
CA SER A 110 20.45 -16.68 1.30
C SER A 110 18.96 -16.60 0.94
N HIS A 111 18.11 -17.52 1.40
CA HIS A 111 16.73 -17.66 0.94
C HIS A 111 15.83 -18.21 2.04
N ILE A 112 14.83 -17.42 2.40
CA ILE A 112 13.86 -17.74 3.44
C ILE A 112 12.48 -17.55 2.83
N ILE A 113 11.60 -18.52 3.09
CA ILE A 113 10.21 -18.49 2.66
C ILE A 113 9.33 -18.42 3.90
N GLY A 114 8.31 -17.57 3.87
CA GLY A 114 7.28 -17.46 4.89
C GLY A 114 5.91 -17.70 4.28
N TYR A 115 5.03 -18.36 5.02
CA TYR A 115 3.63 -18.49 4.62
C TYR A 115 2.69 -18.11 5.76
N ASP A 116 1.86 -17.09 5.52
CA ASP A 116 0.76 -16.72 6.40
C ASP A 116 -0.49 -17.53 6.01
N LEU A 117 -0.96 -18.37 6.92
CA LEU A 117 -2.17 -19.19 6.73
C LEU A 117 -3.45 -18.38 6.89
N ASP A 118 -3.45 -17.33 7.71
CA ASP A 118 -4.63 -16.53 8.02
C ASP A 118 -4.98 -15.63 6.82
N ASP A 119 -3.95 -14.99 6.24
CA ASP A 119 -4.11 -14.14 5.07
C ASP A 119 -3.82 -14.82 3.73
N ASN A 120 -3.35 -16.07 3.72
CA ASN A 120 -2.91 -16.82 2.52
C ASN A 120 -1.94 -15.97 1.69
N ILE A 121 -0.87 -15.48 2.35
CA ILE A 121 0.21 -14.68 1.75
C ILE A 121 1.50 -15.49 1.79
N TRP A 122 2.13 -15.62 0.63
CA TRP A 122 3.47 -16.13 0.45
C TRP A 122 4.47 -14.98 0.51
N VAL A 123 5.49 -15.16 1.34
CA VAL A 123 6.62 -14.24 1.47
C VAL A 123 7.87 -15.00 1.03
N ASP A 124 8.58 -14.48 0.06
CA ASP A 124 9.88 -15.00 -0.37
C ASP A 124 10.92 -13.90 -0.19
N ILE A 125 11.95 -14.18 0.62
CA ILE A 125 13.05 -13.26 0.87
C ILE A 125 14.32 -13.93 0.34
N THR A 126 14.90 -13.36 -0.70
CA THR A 126 16.12 -13.85 -1.35
C THR A 126 17.20 -12.79 -1.29
N HIS A 127 18.40 -13.16 -0.84
CA HIS A 127 19.60 -12.33 -0.95
C HIS A 127 20.35 -12.71 -2.22
N ASP A 128 20.38 -11.77 -3.17
CA ASP A 128 21.09 -11.94 -4.43
C ASP A 128 22.60 -11.84 -4.19
N ILE A 129 23.31 -12.92 -4.51
CA ILE A 129 24.75 -13.05 -4.28
C ILE A 129 25.55 -12.08 -5.18
N ASN A 130 25.04 -11.75 -6.37
CA ASN A 130 25.74 -10.92 -7.35
C ASN A 130 25.62 -9.43 -7.00
N THR A 131 24.40 -8.99 -6.69
CA THR A 131 24.12 -7.58 -6.39
C THR A 131 24.30 -7.24 -4.91
N LYS A 132 24.27 -8.25 -4.03
CA LYS A 132 24.18 -8.12 -2.56
C LYS A 132 22.90 -7.42 -2.09
N ASP A 133 21.88 -7.43 -2.94
CA ASP A 133 20.58 -6.84 -2.68
C ASP A 133 19.66 -7.90 -2.09
N VAL A 134 18.74 -7.49 -1.22
CA VAL A 134 17.69 -8.35 -0.69
C VAL A 134 16.41 -8.09 -1.49
N ILE A 135 15.90 -9.14 -2.10
CA ILE A 135 14.66 -9.16 -2.87
C ILE A 135 13.58 -9.77 -1.99
N VAL A 136 12.51 -9.02 -1.78
CA VAL A 136 11.33 -9.45 -1.03
C VAL A 136 10.17 -9.55 -2.02
N LYS A 137 9.61 -10.74 -2.16
CA LYS A 137 8.46 -11.01 -3.01
C LYS A 137 7.30 -11.42 -2.12
N LEU A 138 6.24 -10.63 -2.15
CA LEU A 138 4.96 -10.87 -1.48
C LEU A 138 3.96 -11.33 -2.53
N GLU A 139 3.33 -12.47 -2.31
CA GLU A 139 2.40 -13.09 -3.25
C GLU A 139 1.12 -13.48 -2.53
N LYS A 140 -0.02 -13.10 -3.09
CA LYS A 140 -1.33 -13.51 -2.59
C LYS A 140 -2.03 -14.31 -3.67
N ASP A 141 -2.29 -15.56 -3.35
CA ASP A 141 -3.16 -16.42 -4.14
C ASP A 141 -4.64 -16.20 -3.73
N ARG A 142 -5.57 -16.61 -4.59
CA ARG A 142 -7.00 -16.32 -4.47
C ARG A 142 -7.65 -16.93 -3.22
#